data_AF-A0A6P0NMN6-F1
#
_entry.id   AF-A0A6P0NMN6-F1
#
_cell.length_a   1.000
_cell.length_b   1.000
_cell.length_c   1.000
_cell.angle_alpha   90.00
_cell.angle_beta   90.00
_cell.angle_gamma   90.00
#
_symmetry.space_group_name_H-M   'P 1'
#
loop_
_entity.id
_entity.type
_entity.pdbx_description
1 polymer ?
#
loop_
_entity_poly.entity_id
_entity_poly.type
_entity_poly.pdbx_seq_one_letter_code
_entity_poly.pdbx_strand_id
1 'polypeptide(L)'
;MVWEQLGDKDKPPSKNAIKYYKKLANYHSRVKNMRRDFIEKTTTKLVSQIKHVCLESLNVKGMMKNGKLAASIARLGFYQFRERLTTKIVSSGGTVVLADQ
;
A
#
# COMPACT_ATOMS: atom_id res chain seq x y z
N MET A 1 4.60 -17.54 -2.88
CA MET A 1 4.83 -17.95 -4.29
C MET A 1 3.48 -18.39 -4.80
N VAL A 2 2.92 -17.68 -5.77
CA VAL A 2 1.62 -18.06 -6.33
C VAL A 2 1.90 -19.11 -7.40
N TRP A 3 1.54 -20.38 -7.13
CA TRP A 3 1.76 -21.50 -8.05
C TRP A 3 1.13 -21.28 -9.43
N GLU A 4 0.10 -20.45 -9.48
CA GLU A 4 -0.58 -19.98 -10.69
C GLU A 4 0.32 -19.22 -11.68
N GLN A 5 1.44 -18.66 -11.21
CA GLN A 5 2.38 -17.93 -12.07
C GLN A 5 3.42 -18.83 -12.72
N LEU A 6 3.59 -20.10 -12.29
CA LEU A 6 4.71 -20.96 -12.70
C LEU A 6 4.46 -21.79 -13.96
N GLY A 7 3.29 -21.68 -14.58
CA GLY A 7 2.91 -22.41 -15.79
C GLY A 7 1.88 -23.51 -15.51
N ASP A 8 1.75 -24.40 -16.49
CA ASP A 8 0.79 -25.52 -16.52
C ASP A 8 0.80 -26.33 -15.21
N LYS A 9 -0.38 -26.60 -14.64
CA LYS A 9 -0.51 -27.29 -13.35
C LYS A 9 0.03 -28.72 -13.41
N ASP A 10 0.06 -29.30 -14.60
CA ASP A 10 0.46 -30.69 -14.83
C ASP A 10 1.95 -30.87 -15.16
N LYS A 11 2.74 -29.78 -15.23
CA LYS A 11 4.19 -29.84 -15.52
C LYS A 11 5.02 -29.03 -14.53
N PRO A 12 6.14 -29.59 -14.02
CA PRO A 12 7.02 -28.85 -13.12
C PRO A 12 7.65 -27.65 -13.84
N PRO A 13 7.73 -26.48 -13.19
CA PRO A 13 8.33 -25.30 -13.79
C PRO A 13 9.81 -25.50 -14.10
N SER A 14 10.27 -24.94 -15.22
CA SER A 14 11.68 -25.01 -15.60
C SER A 14 12.57 -24.30 -14.57
N LYS A 15 13.85 -24.72 -14.46
CA LYS A 15 14.83 -24.07 -13.57
C LYS A 15 14.96 -22.57 -13.82
N ASN A 16 14.81 -22.15 -15.10
CA ASN A 16 14.85 -20.75 -15.50
C ASN A 16 13.62 -19.97 -15.02
N ALA A 17 12.42 -20.56 -15.14
CA ALA A 17 11.19 -19.96 -14.63
C ALA A 17 11.28 -19.73 -13.11
N ILE A 18 11.67 -20.75 -12.34
CA ILE A 18 11.84 -20.65 -10.88
C ILE A 18 12.79 -19.49 -10.52
N LYS A 19 13.94 -19.39 -11.21
CA LYS A 19 14.92 -18.32 -11.01
C LYS A 19 14.32 -16.94 -11.31
N TYR A 20 13.53 -16.81 -12.38
CA TYR A 20 12.86 -15.57 -12.75
C TYR A 20 11.83 -15.13 -11.71
N TYR A 21 10.90 -16.01 -11.32
CA TYR A 21 9.86 -15.66 -10.34
C TYR A 21 10.44 -15.35 -8.95
N LYS A 22 11.53 -16.01 -8.55
CA LYS A 22 12.25 -15.65 -7.32
C LYS A 22 12.79 -14.21 -7.38
N LYS A 23 13.41 -13.82 -8.50
CA LYS A 23 13.88 -12.42 -8.69
C LYS A 23 12.71 -11.44 -8.70
N LEU A 24 11.62 -11.77 -9.38
CA LEU A 24 10.42 -10.95 -9.46
C LEU A 24 9.78 -10.74 -8.07
N ALA A 25 9.66 -11.80 -7.28
CA ALA A 25 9.15 -11.74 -5.91
C ALA A 25 10.03 -10.84 -5.01
N ASN A 26 11.37 -10.93 -5.15
CA ASN A 26 12.29 -10.06 -4.42
C ASN A 26 12.12 -8.59 -4.83
N TYR A 27 11.95 -8.30 -6.12
CA TYR A 27 11.72 -6.96 -6.62
C TYR A 27 10.41 -6.37 -6.07
N HIS A 28 9.30 -7.11 -6.16
CA HIS A 28 8.03 -6.67 -5.58
C HIS A 28 8.10 -6.47 -4.07
N SER A 29 8.82 -7.34 -3.36
CA SER A 29 9.04 -7.21 -1.92
C SER A 29 9.83 -5.94 -1.59
N ARG A 30 10.87 -5.63 -2.37
CA ARG A 30 11.65 -4.39 -2.22
C ARG A 30 10.79 -3.16 -2.44
N VAL A 31 10.01 -3.12 -3.53
CA VAL A 31 9.10 -1.99 -3.81
C VAL A 31 8.03 -1.84 -2.72
N LYS A 32 7.46 -2.95 -2.24
CA LYS A 32 6.51 -2.94 -1.12
C LYS A 32 7.14 -2.38 0.16
N ASN A 33 8.37 -2.80 0.47
CA ASN A 33 9.09 -2.33 1.66
C ASN A 33 9.43 -0.84 1.57
N MET A 34 9.89 -0.36 0.40
CA MET A 34 10.15 1.07 0.19
C MET A 34 8.87 1.91 0.34
N ARG A 35 7.74 1.46 -0.20
CA ARG A 35 6.45 2.13 -0.03
C ARG A 35 6.02 2.18 1.44
N ARG A 36 6.16 1.07 2.16
CA ARG A 36 5.84 1.00 3.59
C ARG A 36 6.73 1.97 4.38
N ASP A 37 8.02 1.99 4.12
CA ASP A 37 8.97 2.90 4.78
C ASP A 37 8.62 4.37 4.54
N PHE A 38 8.28 4.73 3.29
CA PHE A 38 7.80 6.08 2.96
C PHE A 38 6.54 6.47 3.76
N ILE A 39 5.52 5.60 3.79
CA ILE A 39 4.28 5.84 4.55
C ILE A 39 4.60 5.99 6.04
N GLU A 40 5.45 5.11 6.58
CA GLU A 40 5.79 5.10 8.00
C GLU A 40 6.51 6.39 8.41
N LYS A 41 7.52 6.80 7.65
CA LYS A 41 8.26 8.05 7.88
C LYS A 41 7.38 9.29 7.76
N THR A 42 6.54 9.34 6.72
CA THR A 42 5.66 10.48 6.45
C THR A 42 4.62 10.62 7.55
N THR A 43 3.97 9.53 7.94
CA THR A 43 2.98 9.53 9.03
C THR A 43 3.59 9.89 10.38
N THR A 44 4.79 9.37 10.71
CA THR A 44 5.50 9.77 11.94
C THR A 44 5.82 11.26 11.95
N LYS A 45 6.32 11.80 10.83
CA LYS A 45 6.60 13.25 10.72
C LYS A 45 5.34 14.07 10.90
N LEU A 46 4.23 13.70 10.25
CA LEU A 46 2.95 14.42 10.38
C LEU A 46 2.43 14.42 11.82
N VAL A 47 2.44 13.26 12.48
CA VAL A 47 1.95 13.12 13.88
C VAL A 47 2.79 13.94 14.86
N SER A 48 4.09 14.11 14.61
CA SER A 48 4.93 14.97 15.46
C SER A 48 4.59 16.46 15.35
N GLN A 49 3.94 16.89 14.26
CA GLN A 49 3.66 18.30 13.97
C GLN A 49 2.19 18.66 14.15
N ILE A 50 1.29 17.69 13.96
CA ILE A 50 -0.16 17.91 13.88
C ILE A 50 -0.85 16.92 14.81
N LYS A 51 -1.73 17.44 15.68
CA LYS A 51 -2.55 16.63 16.60
C LYS A 51 -4.01 16.47 16.15
N HIS A 52 -4.48 17.30 15.24
CA HIS A 52 -5.84 17.27 14.72
C HIS A 52 -5.79 17.19 13.21
N VAL A 53 -6.33 16.10 12.66
CA VAL A 53 -6.32 15.87 11.20
C VAL A 53 -7.75 15.73 10.71
N CYS A 54 -8.11 16.52 9.72
CA CYS A 54 -9.31 16.31 8.93
C CYS A 54 -8.94 15.51 7.67
N LEU A 55 -9.57 14.36 7.48
CA LEU A 55 -9.36 13.51 6.31
C LEU A 55 -10.63 13.46 5.48
N GLU A 56 -10.52 13.66 4.17
CA GLU A 56 -11.66 13.49 3.27
C GLU A 56 -12.11 12.01 3.24
N SER A 57 -13.43 11.81 3.23
CA SER A 57 -14.09 10.52 3.01
C SER A 57 -13.95 10.07 1.54
N LEU A 58 -12.71 9.83 1.10
CA LEU A 58 -12.44 9.39 -0.27
C LEU A 58 -12.91 7.93 -0.46
N ASN A 59 -13.76 7.70 -1.47
CA ASN A 59 -14.13 6.36 -1.90
C ASN A 59 -12.98 5.67 -2.65
N VAL A 60 -11.92 5.31 -1.93
CA VAL A 60 -10.71 4.66 -2.48
C VAL A 60 -11.08 3.40 -3.26
N LYS A 61 -12.09 2.64 -2.82
CA LYS A 61 -12.59 1.45 -3.53
C LYS A 61 -13.16 1.80 -4.91
N GLY A 62 -13.92 2.88 -5.02
CA GLY A 62 -14.43 3.41 -6.28
C GLY A 62 -13.30 3.90 -7.18
N MET A 63 -12.34 4.64 -6.63
CA MET A 63 -11.20 5.15 -7.40
C MET A 63 -10.29 4.04 -7.93
N MET A 64 -10.18 2.92 -7.21
CA MET A 64 -9.48 1.71 -7.66
C MET A 64 -10.15 1.02 -8.85
N LYS A 65 -11.44 1.27 -9.10
CA LYS A 65 -12.15 0.80 -10.31
C LYS A 65 -11.90 1.69 -11.53
N ASN A 66 -11.44 2.92 -11.33
CA ASN A 66 -11.16 3.84 -12.42
C ASN A 66 -9.76 3.57 -12.99
N GLY A 67 -9.68 3.05 -14.22
CA GLY A 67 -8.42 2.70 -14.87
C GLY A 67 -7.41 3.86 -14.99
N LYS A 68 -7.87 5.12 -15.03
CA LYS A 68 -6.99 6.31 -15.08
C LYS A 68 -6.36 6.64 -13.72
N LEU A 69 -7.05 6.32 -12.62
CA LEU A 69 -6.64 6.69 -11.25
C LEU A 69 -6.05 5.52 -10.47
N ALA A 70 -6.49 4.29 -10.74
CA ALA A 70 -6.16 3.10 -9.97
C ALA A 70 -4.65 2.88 -9.84
N ALA A 71 -3.89 3.05 -10.94
CA ALA A 71 -2.45 2.85 -10.92
C ALA A 71 -1.72 3.82 -9.97
N SER A 72 -2.08 5.11 -10.01
CA SER A 72 -1.49 6.14 -9.17
C SER A 72 -1.86 5.97 -7.70
N ILE A 73 -3.13 5.67 -7.42
CA ILE A 73 -3.65 5.47 -6.06
C ILE A 73 -3.04 4.21 -5.43
N ALA A 74 -2.95 3.11 -6.18
CA ALA A 74 -2.32 1.88 -5.71
C ALA A 74 -0.83 2.06 -5.44
N ARG A 75 -0.14 2.85 -6.29
CA ARG A 75 1.29 3.15 -6.11
C ARG A 75 1.56 3.94 -4.84
N LEU A 76 0.74 4.96 -4.58
CA LEU A 76 0.88 5.82 -3.40
C LEU A 76 0.37 5.15 -2.11
N GLY A 77 -0.50 4.15 -2.21
CA GLY A 77 -0.96 3.38 -1.06
C GLY A 77 -1.92 4.16 -0.15
N PHE A 78 -2.83 4.94 -0.74
CA PHE A 78 -3.74 5.86 -0.02
C PHE A 78 -4.48 5.20 1.15
N TYR A 79 -4.98 3.98 0.96
CA TYR A 79 -5.65 3.24 2.02
C TYR A 79 -4.72 3.00 3.23
N GLN A 80 -3.51 2.51 2.98
CA GLN A 80 -2.51 2.22 4.02
C GLN A 80 -2.02 3.50 4.70
N PHE A 81 -1.87 4.58 3.93
CA PHE A 81 -1.52 5.88 4.48
C PHE A 81 -2.58 6.39 5.45
N ARG A 82 -3.86 6.37 5.04
CA ARG A 82 -5.00 6.76 5.88
C ARG A 82 -5.02 5.96 7.17
N GLU A 83 -4.98 4.63 7.06
CA GLU A 83 -5.02 3.72 8.20
C GLU A 83 -3.85 3.97 9.19
N ARG A 84 -2.62 4.11 8.68
CA ARG A 84 -1.44 4.36 9.50
C ARG A 84 -1.47 5.72 10.18
N LEU A 85 -1.88 6.77 9.47
CA LEU A 85 -1.97 8.11 10.01
C LEU A 85 -3.03 8.16 11.12
N THR A 86 -4.23 7.63 10.86
CA THR A 86 -5.32 7.60 11.84
C THR A 86 -4.89 6.88 13.11
N THR A 87 -4.28 5.70 12.98
CA THR A 87 -3.81 4.91 14.12
C THR A 87 -2.81 5.68 14.98
N LYS A 88 -1.83 6.33 14.35
CA LYS A 88 -0.79 7.06 15.08
C LYS A 88 -1.30 8.35 15.74
N ILE A 89 -2.18 9.10 15.07
CA ILE A 89 -2.78 10.30 15.65
C ILE A 89 -3.58 9.92 16.90
N VAL A 90 -4.45 8.90 16.81
CA VAL A 90 -5.23 8.42 17.95
C VAL A 90 -4.31 7.93 19.08
N SER A 91 -3.27 7.18 18.76
CA SER A 91 -2.28 6.73 19.75
C SER A 91 -1.50 7.88 20.41
N SER A 92 -1.34 9.02 19.74
CA SER A 92 -0.69 10.22 20.28
C SER A 92 -1.63 11.11 21.11
N GLY A 93 -2.89 10.70 21.29
CA GLY A 93 -3.93 11.48 21.95
C GLY A 93 -4.55 12.58 21.09
N GLY A 94 -4.30 12.55 19.78
CA GLY A 94 -4.88 13.48 18.82
C GLY A 94 -6.25 13.02 18.31
N THR A 95 -6.91 13.86 17.51
CA THR A 95 -8.22 13.55 16.94
C THR A 95 -8.18 13.50 15.41
N VAL A 96 -8.98 12.60 14.85
CA VAL A 96 -9.17 12.46 13.41
C VAL A 96 -10.64 12.65 13.11
N VAL A 97 -10.94 13.61 12.23
CA VAL A 97 -12.30 13.87 11.75
C VAL A 97 -12.36 13.45 10.30
N LEU A 98 -13.39 12.69 9.93
CA LEU A 98 -13.70 12.43 8.53
C LEU A 98 -14.63 13.53 8.04
N ALA A 99 -14.19 14.30 7.05
CA ALA A 99 -15.05 15.23 6.33
C ALA A 99 -15.72 14.48 5.18
N ASP A 100 -17.05 14.55 5.13
CA ASP A 100 -17.80 14.14 3.94
C ASP A 100 -17.71 15.25 2.89
N GLN A 101 -17.54 14.88 1.62
CA GLN A 101 -17.56 15.81 0.49
C GLN A 101 -18.99 16.05 0.01
#